data_AF-A0A7R9WGT0-F1
#
_entry.id   AF-A0A7R9WGT0-F1
#
_cell.length_a   1.000
_cell.length_b   1.000
_cell.length_c   1.000
_cell.angle_alpha   90.00
_cell.angle_beta   90.00
_cell.angle_gamma   90.00
#
_symmetry.space_group_name_H-M   'P 1'
#
loop_
_entity.id
_entity.type
_entity.pdbx_description
1 polymer ?
#
loop_
_entity_poly.entity_id
_entity_poly.type
_entity_poly.pdbx_seq_one_letter_code
_entity_poly.pdbx_strand_id
1 'polypeptide(L)'
;WIHRATLANSGTVKTLDQVRYEKIDEDGNLHISVPKRGKGKGKGKGGSKGKEEEERESRVLEVDNVIICAGQTSRRDLEESARDRDAASSSTDLAQRVFTIGGAHEALELDAKRAIDMGTRLALRIHEGEEEGGGDDGVVIKP
;
A
#
# COMPACT_ATOMS: atom_id res chain seq x y z
N TRP A 1 -11.19 -12.98 -3.45
CA TRP A 1 -12.67 -12.98 -3.48
C TRP A 1 -13.28 -14.11 -2.62
N ILE A 2 -12.69 -15.32 -2.62
CA ILE A 2 -13.13 -16.43 -1.75
C ILE A 2 -13.12 -16.10 -0.24
N HIS A 3 -12.17 -15.29 0.23
CA HIS A 3 -12.09 -14.92 1.66
C HIS A 3 -13.28 -14.07 2.15
N ARG A 4 -13.87 -13.22 1.31
CA ARG A 4 -14.98 -12.36 1.74
C ARG A 4 -16.25 -13.17 2.00
N ALA A 5 -16.51 -14.19 1.19
CA ALA A 5 -17.63 -15.10 1.42
C ALA A 5 -17.43 -15.92 2.69
N THR A 6 -16.21 -16.38 2.96
CA THR A 6 -15.88 -17.07 4.22
C THR A 6 -16.15 -16.20 5.45
N LEU A 7 -15.73 -14.92 5.42
CA LEU A 7 -15.99 -13.99 6.52
C LEU A 7 -17.48 -13.66 6.68
N ALA A 8 -18.22 -13.52 5.57
CA ALA A 8 -19.66 -13.30 5.62
C ALA A 8 -20.40 -14.51 6.25
N ASN A 9 -19.91 -15.72 5.98
CA ASN A 9 -20.51 -16.96 6.49
C ASN A 9 -20.08 -17.31 7.92
N SER A 10 -19.09 -16.61 8.50
CA SER A 10 -18.63 -16.92 9.86
C SER A 10 -19.62 -16.48 10.94
N GLY A 11 -20.53 -15.57 10.62
CA GLY A 11 -21.47 -14.97 11.58
C GLY A 11 -20.83 -14.03 12.62
N THR A 12 -19.50 -13.97 12.67
CA THR A 12 -18.72 -13.18 13.63
C THR A 12 -18.26 -11.84 13.09
N VAL A 13 -18.21 -11.68 11.76
CA VAL A 13 -17.70 -10.45 11.12
C VAL A 13 -18.85 -9.61 10.59
N LYS A 14 -18.93 -8.35 11.04
CA LYS A 14 -19.84 -7.34 10.49
C LYS A 14 -19.07 -6.45 9.52
N THR A 15 -19.43 -6.49 8.24
CA THR A 15 -18.85 -5.60 7.22
C THR A 15 -19.77 -4.42 6.97
N LEU A 16 -19.23 -3.21 7.03
CA LEU A 16 -19.93 -1.98 6.66
C LEU A 16 -19.27 -1.40 5.40
N ASP A 17 -20.08 -0.98 4.43
CA ASP A 17 -19.63 -0.32 3.20
C ASP A 17 -19.93 1.17 3.23
N GLN A 18 -19.22 1.92 2.38
CA GLN A 18 -19.40 3.38 2.22
C GLN A 18 -19.29 4.17 3.53
N VAL A 19 -18.50 3.65 4.47
CA VAL A 19 -18.26 4.25 5.78
C VAL A 19 -17.35 5.45 5.63
N ARG A 20 -17.70 6.55 6.31
CA ARG A 20 -16.79 7.65 6.60
C ARG A 20 -16.34 7.54 8.05
N TYR A 21 -15.03 7.61 8.27
CA TYR A 21 -14.44 7.65 9.60
C TYR A 21 -14.42 9.10 10.08
N GLU A 22 -15.00 9.37 11.24
CA GLU A 22 -15.07 10.73 11.80
C GLU A 22 -13.95 10.97 12.82
N LYS A 23 -13.87 10.11 13.85
CA LYS A 23 -12.84 10.19 14.89
C LYS A 23 -12.74 8.90 15.71
N ILE A 24 -11.66 8.77 16.47
CA ILE A 24 -11.55 7.88 17.63
C ILE A 24 -11.58 8.79 18.86
N ASP A 25 -12.48 8.55 19.81
CA ASP A 25 -12.61 9.40 21.00
C ASP A 25 -11.66 8.98 22.14
N GLU A 26 -11.71 9.72 23.25
CA GLU A 26 -10.86 9.50 24.44
C GLU A 26 -11.16 8.16 25.13
N ASP A 27 -12.38 7.64 24.97
CA ASP A 27 -12.81 6.34 25.48
C ASP A 27 -12.39 5.18 24.54
N GLY A 28 -11.79 5.50 23.38
CA GLY A 28 -11.33 4.52 22.38
C GLY A 28 -12.40 4.10 21.37
N ASN A 29 -13.60 4.68 21.41
CA ASN A 29 -14.70 4.32 20.53
C ASN A 29 -14.51 4.92 19.13
N LEU A 30 -14.91 4.18 18.10
CA LEU A 30 -14.83 4.63 16.71
C LEU A 30 -16.13 5.29 16.26
N HIS A 31 -16.07 6.59 15.94
CA HIS A 31 -17.17 7.36 15.39
C HIS A 31 -17.17 7.25 13.87
N ILE A 32 -18.29 6.82 13.31
CA ILE A 32 -18.46 6.65 11.86
C ILE A 32 -19.76 7.29 11.39
N SER A 33 -19.81 7.63 10.10
CA SER A 33 -21.06 7.94 9.42
C SER A 33 -21.28 7.02 8.22
N VAL A 34 -22.50 6.53 8.07
CA VAL A 34 -22.93 5.64 6.98
C VAL A 34 -24.12 6.25 6.26
N PRO A 35 -24.33 5.99 4.95
CA PRO A 35 -25.52 6.45 4.25
C PRO A 35 -26.79 5.94 4.93
N LYS A 36 -27.78 6.79 5.16
CA LYS A 36 -29.11 6.33 5.60
C LYS A 36 -29.69 5.48 4.48
N ARG A 37 -29.82 4.16 4.72
CA ARG A 37 -30.60 3.32 3.81
C ARG A 37 -32.05 3.76 3.88
N GLY A 38 -32.48 4.55 2.91
CA GLY A 38 -33.90 4.72 2.62
C GLY A 38 -34.54 3.35 2.46
N LYS A 39 -35.71 3.13 3.06
CA LYS A 39 -36.52 1.93 2.82
C LYS A 39 -36.88 1.88 1.33
N GLY A 40 -36.06 1.24 0.49
CA GLY A 40 -36.31 1.21 -0.95
C GLY A 40 -35.30 0.43 -1.78
N LYS A 41 -35.61 -0.84 -2.01
CA LYS A 41 -35.32 -1.66 -3.21
C LYS A 41 -33.88 -1.71 -3.79
N GLY A 42 -33.33 -2.93 -3.72
CA GLY A 42 -32.93 -3.68 -4.93
C GLY A 42 -31.55 -3.42 -5.52
N LYS A 43 -30.88 -4.52 -5.92
CA LYS A 43 -29.71 -4.52 -6.80
C LYS A 43 -29.94 -3.61 -8.01
N GLY A 44 -29.29 -2.46 -8.05
CA GLY A 44 -29.22 -1.58 -9.22
C GLY A 44 -27.81 -1.57 -9.79
N LYS A 45 -27.67 -2.05 -11.03
CA LYS A 45 -26.48 -1.89 -11.87
C LYS A 45 -26.15 -0.41 -12.08
N GLY A 46 -24.88 -0.15 -12.37
CA GLY A 46 -24.25 1.16 -12.49
C GLY A 46 -25.05 2.25 -13.20
N GLY A 47 -24.92 3.45 -12.67
CA GLY A 47 -25.37 4.69 -13.27
C GLY A 47 -24.79 5.87 -12.49
N SER A 48 -23.78 6.53 -13.06
CA SER A 48 -23.35 7.88 -12.65
C SER A 48 -24.55 8.82 -12.73
N LYS A 49 -24.98 9.38 -11.60
CA LYS A 49 -25.81 10.59 -11.58
C LYS A 49 -25.90 11.19 -10.18
N GLY A 50 -25.74 12.52 -10.13
CA GLY A 50 -26.35 13.37 -9.11
C GLY A 50 -25.68 13.35 -7.76
N LYS A 51 -24.93 14.41 -7.47
CA LYS A 51 -24.40 14.77 -6.15
C LYS A 51 -25.58 15.23 -5.27
N GLU A 52 -26.48 14.32 -4.94
CA GLU A 52 -27.42 14.51 -3.82
C GLU A 52 -26.63 14.24 -2.55
N GLU A 53 -26.70 15.17 -1.60
CA GLU A 53 -26.08 15.04 -0.30
C GLU A 53 -26.81 13.91 0.44
N GLU A 54 -26.38 12.66 0.20
CA GLU A 54 -26.96 11.49 0.87
C GLU A 54 -26.94 11.74 2.37
N GLU A 55 -28.13 11.81 2.95
CA GLU A 55 -28.30 11.99 4.38
C GLU A 55 -27.60 10.85 5.09
N ARG A 56 -26.57 11.17 5.90
CA ARG A 56 -25.79 10.18 6.63
C ARG A 56 -26.30 10.03 8.06
N GLU A 57 -26.19 8.82 8.59
CA GLU A 57 -26.45 8.52 10.00
C GLU A 57 -25.11 8.38 10.73
N SER A 58 -24.96 9.12 11.82
CA SER A 58 -23.82 8.99 12.72
C SER A 58 -24.01 7.81 13.66
N ARG A 59 -22.96 7.02 13.87
CA ARG A 59 -22.94 5.85 14.75
C ARG A 59 -21.62 5.81 15.51
N VAL A 60 -21.70 5.40 16.77
CA VAL A 60 -20.52 5.11 17.61
C VAL A 60 -20.37 3.60 17.70
N LEU A 61 -19.16 3.11 17.44
CA LEU A 61 -18.79 1.72 17.63
C LEU A 61 -17.96 1.61 18.90
N GLU A 62 -18.57 1.04 19.93
CA GLU A 62 -17.89 0.66 21.16
C GLU A 62 -17.05 -0.59 20.88
N VAL A 63 -15.73 -0.41 20.84
CA VAL A 63 -14.76 -1.46 20.50
C VAL A 63 -13.57 -1.38 21.42
N ASP A 64 -12.99 -2.53 21.75
CA ASP A 64 -11.77 -2.58 22.57
C ASP A 64 -10.53 -2.13 21.79
N ASN A 65 -10.53 -2.36 20.47
CA ASN A 65 -9.37 -2.12 19.61
C ASN A 65 -9.80 -1.61 18.23
N VAL A 66 -9.04 -0.64 17.71
CA VAL A 66 -9.16 -0.17 16.33
C VAL A 66 -7.88 -0.56 15.58
N ILE A 67 -8.01 -1.45 14.61
CA ILE A 67 -6.89 -1.89 13.77
C ILE A 67 -6.94 -1.16 12.43
N ILE A 68 -5.89 -0.38 12.14
CA ILE A 68 -5.79 0.41 10.91
C ILE A 68 -5.15 -0.42 9.81
N CYS A 69 -5.94 -0.82 8.82
CA CYS A 69 -5.47 -1.48 7.60
C CYS A 69 -5.69 -0.58 6.38
N ALA A 70 -5.17 0.65 6.42
CA ALA A 70 -5.42 1.72 5.44
C ALA A 70 -4.39 1.77 4.30
N GLY A 71 -3.95 0.61 3.82
CA GLY A 71 -2.92 0.50 2.78
C GLY A 71 -1.50 0.65 3.32
N GLN A 72 -0.57 1.00 2.43
CA GLN A 72 0.87 1.03 2.69
C GLN A 72 1.56 2.16 1.93
N THR A 73 2.67 2.67 2.46
CA THR A 73 3.53 3.69 1.84
C THR A 73 4.92 3.13 1.56
N SER A 74 5.53 3.56 0.45
CA SER A 74 6.90 3.15 0.14
C SER A 74 7.87 3.79 1.13
N ARG A 75 8.81 3.01 1.67
CA ARG A 75 9.88 3.52 2.55
C ARG A 75 11.22 3.46 1.82
N ARG A 76 11.82 4.62 1.57
CA ARG A 76 13.03 4.79 0.73
C ARG A 76 14.20 5.46 1.44
N ASP A 77 14.11 5.62 2.76
CA ASP A 77 15.06 6.37 3.59
C ASP A 77 16.53 5.97 3.38
N LEU A 78 16.79 4.66 3.17
CA LEU A 78 18.14 4.13 2.92
C LEU A 78 18.66 4.44 1.52
N GLU A 79 17.78 4.48 0.52
CA GLU A 79 18.12 4.87 -0.86
C GLU A 79 18.47 6.36 -0.90
N GLU A 80 17.67 7.19 -0.25
CA GLU A 80 17.94 8.63 -0.08
C GLU A 80 19.26 8.86 0.66
N SER A 81 19.45 8.18 1.80
CA SER A 81 20.70 8.27 2.58
C SER A 81 21.94 7.84 1.77
N ALA A 82 21.81 6.86 0.87
CA ALA A 82 22.90 6.46 -0.02
C ALA A 82 23.23 7.56 -1.04
N ARG A 83 22.21 8.18 -1.66
CA ARG A 83 22.39 9.32 -2.57
C ARG A 83 23.04 10.51 -1.88
N ASP A 84 22.60 10.84 -0.67
CA ASP A 84 23.15 11.96 0.09
C ASP A 84 24.63 11.75 0.44
N ARG A 85 25.01 10.50 0.80
CA ARG A 85 26.41 10.18 1.09
C ARG A 85 27.31 10.23 -0.13
N ASP A 86 26.84 9.74 -1.27
CA ASP A 86 27.59 9.83 -2.53
C ASP A 86 27.74 11.29 -2.98
N ALA A 87 26.69 12.11 -2.82
CA ALA A 87 26.78 13.54 -3.14
C ALA A 87 27.79 14.28 -2.24
N ALA A 88 27.96 13.84 -0.99
CA ALA A 88 28.89 14.42 -0.04
C ALA A 88 30.34 13.91 -0.17
N SER A 89 30.56 12.78 -0.85
CA SER A 89 31.88 12.14 -0.98
C SER A 89 32.17 11.75 -2.42
N SER A 90 33.14 12.42 -3.05
CA SER A 90 33.60 12.09 -4.41
C SER A 90 34.27 10.72 -4.57
N SER A 91 34.34 9.91 -3.51
CA SER A 91 35.04 8.61 -3.52
C SER A 91 34.14 7.39 -3.33
N THR A 92 32.81 7.57 -3.25
CA THR A 92 31.87 6.45 -3.02
C THR A 92 30.90 6.34 -4.21
N ASP A 93 30.67 5.10 -4.67
CA ASP A 93 29.72 4.74 -5.73
C ASP A 93 28.48 4.01 -5.16
N LEU A 94 28.18 4.23 -3.88
CA LEU A 94 27.20 3.47 -3.13
C LEU A 94 25.79 3.65 -3.69
N ALA A 95 25.40 4.86 -4.04
CA ALA A 95 24.12 5.17 -4.65
C ALA A 95 23.95 4.47 -6.01
N GLN A 96 25.04 4.18 -6.73
CA GLN A 96 24.97 3.40 -7.98
C GLN A 96 24.75 1.90 -7.73
N ARG A 97 25.03 1.43 -6.51
CA ARG A 97 24.85 0.02 -6.10
C ARG A 97 23.58 -0.22 -5.29
N VAL A 98 22.76 0.80 -5.07
CA VAL A 98 21.48 0.68 -4.37
C VAL A 98 20.34 0.56 -5.37
N PHE A 99 19.57 -0.52 -5.24
CA PHE A 99 18.41 -0.80 -6.08
C PHE A 99 17.16 -0.98 -5.21
N THR A 100 16.09 -0.28 -5.53
CA THR A 100 14.81 -0.46 -4.87
C THR A 100 13.97 -1.51 -5.59
N ILE A 101 13.51 -2.52 -4.85
CA ILE A 101 12.57 -3.54 -5.34
C ILE A 101 11.39 -3.67 -4.38
N GLY A 102 10.32 -4.28 -4.85
CA GLY A 102 9.17 -4.60 -4.01
C GLY A 102 8.52 -3.36 -3.38
N GLY A 103 8.06 -3.49 -2.14
CA GLY A 103 7.31 -2.43 -1.45
C GLY A 103 8.10 -1.14 -1.22
N ALA A 104 9.44 -1.21 -1.18
CA ALA A 104 10.30 -0.02 -1.11
C ALA A 104 10.27 0.76 -2.43
N HIS A 105 10.18 0.06 -3.56
CA HIS A 105 9.95 0.68 -4.86
C HIS A 105 8.51 1.20 -4.96
N GLU A 106 7.51 0.36 -4.76
CA GLU A 106 6.10 0.77 -4.85
C GLU A 106 5.28 -0.05 -3.85
N ALA A 107 4.65 0.62 -2.88
CA ALA A 107 3.88 -0.09 -1.87
C ALA A 107 2.45 -0.42 -2.36
N LEU A 108 1.68 0.49 -2.96
CA LEU A 108 0.22 0.30 -3.07
C LEU A 108 -0.24 -0.97 -3.81
N GLU A 109 0.17 -1.14 -5.07
CA GLU A 109 -0.34 -2.21 -5.95
C GLU A 109 0.60 -3.42 -6.04
N LEU A 110 1.64 -3.43 -5.22
CA LEU A 110 2.70 -4.41 -5.37
C LEU A 110 2.39 -5.65 -4.53
N ASP A 111 1.90 -6.69 -5.21
CA ASP A 111 1.78 -8.01 -4.63
C ASP A 111 3.16 -8.71 -4.52
N ALA A 112 3.21 -9.80 -3.76
CA ALA A 112 4.43 -10.58 -3.59
C ALA A 112 4.99 -11.10 -4.93
N LYS A 113 4.13 -11.35 -5.92
CA LYS A 113 4.55 -11.85 -7.23
C LYS A 113 5.36 -10.79 -7.99
N ARG A 114 4.93 -9.52 -7.96
CA ARG A 114 5.67 -8.40 -8.56
C ARG A 114 6.99 -8.15 -7.83
N ALA A 115 7.03 -8.25 -6.49
CA ALA A 115 8.29 -8.16 -5.74
C ALA A 115 9.31 -9.23 -6.19
N ILE A 116 8.85 -10.47 -6.35
CA ILE A 116 9.68 -11.61 -6.78
C ILE A 116 10.18 -11.42 -8.22
N ASP A 117 9.32 -11.03 -9.16
CA ASP A 117 9.73 -10.78 -10.55
C ASP A 117 10.79 -9.67 -10.63
N MET A 118 10.61 -8.57 -9.90
CA MET A 118 11.60 -7.49 -9.81
C MET A 118 12.95 -7.96 -9.27
N GLY A 119 12.94 -8.68 -8.14
CA GLY A 119 14.16 -9.20 -7.53
C GLY A 119 14.88 -10.21 -8.43
N THR A 120 14.13 -11.09 -9.08
CA THR A 120 14.66 -12.10 -10.02
C THR A 120 15.35 -11.43 -11.21
N ARG A 121 14.69 -10.44 -11.83
CA ARG A 121 15.27 -9.70 -12.96
C ARG A 121 16.47 -8.88 -12.55
N LEU A 122 16.43 -8.26 -11.37
CA LEU A 122 17.55 -7.48 -10.85
C LEU A 122 18.77 -8.38 -10.61
N ALA A 123 18.58 -9.54 -9.98
CA ALA A 123 19.66 -10.48 -9.71
C ALA A 123 20.36 -10.95 -11.00
N LEU A 124 19.59 -11.25 -12.06
CA LEU A 124 20.15 -11.60 -13.37
C LEU A 124 20.98 -10.45 -13.95
N ARG A 125 20.46 -9.21 -13.94
CA ARG A 125 21.19 -8.04 -14.48
C ARG A 125 22.48 -7.75 -13.72
N ILE A 126 22.47 -7.89 -12.38
CA ILE A 126 23.67 -7.67 -11.56
C ILE A 126 24.72 -8.73 -11.85
N HIS A 127 24.32 -9.99 -11.97
CA HIS A 127 25.23 -11.07 -12.32
C HIS A 127 25.86 -10.88 -13.71
N GLU A 128 25.06 -10.54 -14.73
CA GLU A 128 25.55 -10.26 -16.08
C GLU A 128 26.52 -9.06 -16.11
N GLY A 129 26.27 -8.05 -15.29
CA GLY A 129 27.17 -6.90 -15.13
C GLY A 129 28.51 -7.24 -14.48
N GLU A 130 28.58 -8.26 -13.62
CA GLU A 130 29.82 -8.74 -13.01
C GLU A 130 30.69 -9.57 -13.98
N GLU A 131 30.08 -10.31 -14.91
CA GLU A 131 30.82 -11.16 -15.87
C GLU A 131 31.46 -10.37 -17.03
N GLU A 132 30.89 -9.22 -17.43
CA GLU A 132 31.48 -8.34 -18.46
C GLU A 132 32.59 -7.43 -17.89
N GLY A 133 32.70 -7.30 -16.56
CA GLY A 133 33.55 -6.34 -15.84
C GLY A 133 34.90 -6.88 -15.34
N GLY A 134 35.58 -7.74 -16.11
CA GLY A 134 36.93 -8.24 -15.78
C GLY A 134 38.07 -7.20 -15.81
N GLY A 135 37.76 -5.90 -15.88
CA GLY A 135 38.69 -4.79 -15.78
C GLY A 135 38.17 -3.79 -14.75
N ASP A 136 39.09 -3.18 -13.99
CA ASP A 136 38.96 -2.31 -12.81
C ASP A 136 38.12 -1.01 -12.98
N ASP A 137 37.15 -0.98 -13.88
CA ASP A 137 36.27 0.16 -14.13
C ASP A 137 34.87 -0.17 -13.59
N GLY A 138 34.46 0.52 -12.53
CA GLY A 138 33.20 0.30 -11.83
C GLY A 138 31.99 0.12 -12.76
N VAL A 139 31.35 -1.04 -12.66
CA VAL A 139 30.19 -1.41 -13.45
C VAL A 139 29.00 -0.54 -13.05
N VAL A 140 28.66 0.44 -13.89
CA VAL A 140 27.45 1.25 -13.72
C VAL A 140 26.25 0.48 -14.27
N ILE A 141 25.59 -0.29 -13.40
CA ILE A 141 24.30 -0.88 -13.73
C ILE A 141 23.27 0.24 -13.65
N LYS A 142 22.87 0.77 -14.82
CA LYS A 142 21.85 1.81 -14.90
C LYS A 142 20.51 1.28 -14.35
N PRO A 143 19.80 2.08 -13.53
CA PRO A 143 18.50 1.70 -12.95
C PRO A 143 17.43 1.44 -14.01
#